data_AF-A0A5P3XBV2-F1
#
_entry.id   AF-A0A5P3XBV2-F1
#
_cell.length_a   1.000
_cell.length_b   1.000
_cell.length_c   1.000
_cell.angle_alpha   90.00
_cell.angle_beta   90.00
_cell.angle_gamma   90.00
#
_symmetry.space_group_name_H-M   'P 1'
#
loop_
_entity.id
_entity.type
_entity.pdbx_description
1 polymer ?
#
loop_
_entity_poly.entity_id
_entity_poly.type
_entity_poly.pdbx_seq_one_letter_code
_entity_poly.pdbx_strand_id
1 'polypeptide(L)'
;MSRKLKRQEKRKNELSKILNKINIFIFLATLIMFSVLSVIMPKKTVSEIEKRELAKFPKYTKESLFSGDYFKGIENFYNDTFPFRDKFLQISSHINESKGIRQGEDEIKLYK
;
A
#
# COMPACT_ATOMS: atom_id res chain seq x y z
N MET A 1 -14.72 -32.28 -36.24
CA MET A 1 -14.19 -31.69 -34.98
C MET A 1 -14.55 -32.60 -33.79
N SER A 2 -13.55 -33.17 -33.10
CA SER A 2 -13.74 -34.25 -32.10
C SER A 2 -14.45 -33.76 -30.83
N ARG A 3 -15.51 -34.46 -30.38
CA ARG A 3 -16.26 -34.16 -29.13
C ARG A 3 -15.36 -34.01 -27.90
N LYS A 4 -14.21 -34.69 -27.89
CA LYS A 4 -13.20 -34.59 -26.82
C LYS A 4 -12.57 -33.20 -26.72
N LEU A 5 -12.31 -32.54 -27.87
CA LEU A 5 -11.73 -31.19 -27.91
C LEU A 5 -12.70 -30.16 -27.31
N LYS A 6 -13.98 -30.19 -27.71
CA LYS A 6 -15.01 -29.29 -27.14
C LYS A 6 -15.18 -29.46 -25.63
N ARG A 7 -15.06 -30.69 -25.12
CA ARG A 7 -15.13 -30.98 -23.67
C ARG A 7 -13.90 -30.45 -22.92
N GLN A 8 -12.71 -30.57 -23.51
CA GLN A 8 -11.48 -30.03 -22.90
C GLN A 8 -11.49 -28.50 -22.88
N GLU A 9 -11.93 -27.87 -23.96
CA GLU A 9 -12.06 -26.42 -24.07
C GLU A 9 -13.08 -25.85 -23.09
N LYS A 10 -14.26 -26.49 -22.96
CA LYS A 10 -15.24 -26.15 -21.93
C LYS A 10 -14.65 -26.26 -20.52
N ARG A 11 -13.92 -27.33 -20.21
CA ARG A 11 -13.27 -27.52 -18.90
C ARG A 11 -12.20 -26.46 -18.62
N LYS A 12 -11.37 -26.10 -19.61
CA LYS A 12 -10.39 -25.00 -19.50
C LYS A 12 -11.08 -23.67 -19.20
N ASN A 13 -12.19 -23.38 -19.88
CA ASN A 13 -12.97 -22.16 -19.65
C ASN A 13 -13.63 -22.11 -18.26
N GLU A 14 -14.12 -23.24 -17.74
CA GLU A 14 -14.64 -23.28 -16.38
C GLU A 14 -13.53 -23.16 -15.33
N LEU A 15 -12.38 -23.79 -15.56
CA LEU A 15 -11.21 -23.63 -14.68
C LEU A 15 -10.71 -22.18 -14.66
N SER A 16 -10.60 -21.51 -15.82
CA SER A 16 -10.17 -20.11 -15.87
C SER A 16 -11.14 -19.17 -15.18
N LYS A 17 -12.46 -19.42 -15.29
CA LYS A 17 -13.47 -18.67 -14.52
C LYS A 17 -13.29 -18.84 -13.02
N ILE A 18 -13.03 -20.06 -12.54
CA ILE A 18 -12.78 -20.32 -11.12
C ILE A 18 -11.50 -19.61 -10.66
N LEU A 19 -10.41 -19.71 -11.41
CA LEU A 19 -9.16 -19.03 -11.12
C LEU A 19 -9.33 -17.50 -11.10
N ASN A 20 -10.08 -16.94 -12.04
CA ASN A 20 -10.39 -15.51 -12.06
C ASN A 20 -11.20 -15.08 -10.84
N LYS A 21 -12.20 -15.87 -10.42
CA LYS A 21 -12.96 -15.61 -9.19
C LYS A 21 -12.06 -15.65 -7.95
N ILE A 22 -11.15 -16.63 -7.87
CA ILE A 22 -10.17 -16.74 -6.79
C ILE A 22 -9.24 -15.53 -6.78
N ASN A 23 -8.71 -15.11 -7.94
CA ASN A 23 -7.87 -13.92 -8.05
C ASN A 23 -8.58 -12.65 -7.57
N ILE A 24 -9.82 -12.44 -8.02
CA ILE A 24 -10.65 -11.30 -7.58
C ILE A 24 -10.87 -11.37 -6.06
N PHE A 25 -11.21 -12.55 -5.53
CA PHE A 25 -11.43 -12.74 -4.11
C PHE A 25 -10.18 -12.44 -3.29
N ILE A 26 -9.02 -12.98 -3.67
CA ILE A 26 -7.75 -12.75 -2.98
C ILE A 26 -7.41 -11.26 -3.01
N PHE A 27 -7.51 -10.61 -4.18
CA PHE A 27 -7.23 -9.18 -4.31
C PHE A 27 -8.12 -8.33 -3.39
N LEU A 28 -9.44 -8.55 -3.41
CA LEU A 28 -10.38 -7.83 -2.55
C LEU A 28 -10.15 -8.14 -1.07
N ALA A 29 -9.90 -9.40 -0.72
CA ALA A 29 -9.61 -9.80 0.66
C ALA A 29 -8.36 -9.11 1.19
N THR A 30 -7.31 -8.99 0.38
CA THR A 30 -6.09 -8.24 0.73
C THR A 30 -6.41 -6.76 0.98
N LEU A 31 -7.15 -6.09 0.08
CA LEU A 31 -7.52 -4.69 0.27
C LEU A 31 -8.33 -4.46 1.55
N ILE A 32 -9.33 -5.31 1.81
CA ILE A 32 -10.18 -5.21 3.00
C ILE A 32 -9.34 -5.46 4.26
N MET A 33 -8.50 -6.50 4.26
CA MET A 33 -7.62 -6.81 5.39
C MET A 33 -6.72 -5.63 5.75
N PHE A 34 -5.99 -5.06 4.78
CA PHE A 34 -5.12 -3.90 5.04
C PHE A 34 -5.90 -2.65 5.43
N SER A 35 -7.09 -2.43 4.88
CA SER A 35 -7.98 -1.33 5.27
C SER A 35 -8.39 -1.43 6.74
N VAL A 36 -8.83 -2.63 7.16
CA VAL A 36 -9.22 -2.89 8.56
C VAL A 36 -8.01 -2.73 9.50
N LEU A 37 -6.85 -3.27 9.13
CA LEU A 37 -5.62 -3.12 9.91
C LEU A 37 -5.21 -1.64 10.08
N SER A 38 -5.36 -0.82 9.05
CA SER A 38 -5.04 0.62 9.11
C SER A 38 -5.92 1.40 10.10
N VAL A 39 -7.13 0.93 10.35
CA VAL A 39 -8.06 1.52 11.33
C VAL A 39 -7.78 1.01 12.75
N ILE A 40 -7.54 -0.30 12.90
CA ILE A 40 -7.42 -0.94 14.23
C ILE A 40 -6.03 -0.74 14.86
N MET A 41 -4.95 -0.72 14.07
CA MET A 41 -3.61 -0.65 14.62
C MET A 41 -3.36 0.66 15.39
N PRO A 42 -2.65 0.59 16.54
CA PRO A 42 -2.31 1.78 17.29
C PRO A 42 -1.44 2.70 16.44
N LYS A 43 -1.90 3.93 16.26
CA LYS A 43 -1.20 4.93 15.47
C LYS A 43 -0.09 5.54 16.31
N LYS A 44 1.15 5.34 15.88
CA LYS A 44 2.30 6.04 16.49
C LYS A 44 2.18 7.53 16.17
N THR A 45 2.53 8.38 17.13
CA THR A 45 2.55 9.85 16.96
C THR A 45 3.92 10.36 16.52
N VAL A 46 4.96 9.56 16.74
CA VAL A 46 6.35 9.86 16.36
C VAL A 46 6.94 8.66 15.63
N SER A 47 7.65 8.92 14.54
CA SER A 47 8.47 7.91 13.86
C SER A 47 9.80 7.79 14.61
N GLU A 48 10.06 6.64 15.23
CA GLU A 48 11.33 6.36 15.92
C GLU A 48 12.51 6.25 14.95
N ILE A 49 12.23 5.83 13.71
CA ILE A 49 13.24 5.61 12.66
C ILE A 49 13.62 6.94 11.99
N GLU A 50 12.63 7.75 11.63
CA GLU A 50 12.84 9.02 10.90
C GLU A 50 12.96 10.23 11.85
N LYS A 51 12.80 10.04 13.18
CA LYS A 51 12.84 11.09 14.22
C LYS A 51 11.98 12.32 13.90
N ARG A 52 10.81 12.11 13.29
CA ARG A 52 9.82 13.16 12.97
C ARG A 52 8.46 12.87 13.59
N GLU A 53 7.69 13.92 13.86
CA GLU A 53 6.26 13.77 14.16
C GLU A 53 5.53 13.23 12.93
N LEU A 54 4.70 12.21 13.14
CA LEU A 54 3.84 11.65 12.10
C LEU A 54 2.65 12.60 11.87
N ALA A 55 2.20 12.70 10.63
CA ALA A 55 1.07 13.55 10.28
C ALA A 55 -0.15 13.18 11.15
N LYS A 56 -0.86 14.20 11.66
CA LYS A 56 -2.12 14.04 12.39
C LYS A 56 -3.27 14.08 11.41
N PHE A 57 -4.40 13.46 11.77
CA PHE A 57 -5.60 13.52 10.94
C PHE A 57 -6.02 14.99 10.75
N PRO A 58 -6.26 15.44 9.50
CA PRO A 58 -6.49 16.86 9.23
C PRO A 58 -7.81 17.34 9.82
N LYS A 59 -7.85 18.61 10.22
CA LYS A 59 -9.09 19.26 10.65
C LYS A 59 -9.95 19.56 9.43
N TYR A 60 -11.21 19.15 9.50
CA TYR A 60 -12.21 19.46 8.48
C TYR A 60 -12.64 20.92 8.60
N THR A 61 -12.48 21.70 7.51
CA THR A 61 -13.09 23.02 7.34
C THR A 61 -13.56 23.17 5.88
N LYS A 62 -14.45 24.12 5.61
CA LYS A 62 -14.94 24.34 4.24
C LYS A 62 -13.81 24.82 3.33
N GLU A 63 -12.95 25.69 3.86
CA GLU A 63 -11.79 26.25 3.17
C GLU A 63 -10.76 25.16 2.84
N SER A 64 -10.47 24.24 3.78
CA SER A 64 -9.53 23.13 3.55
C SER A 64 -10.08 22.10 2.57
N LEU A 65 -11.39 21.93 2.50
CA LEU A 65 -12.05 21.06 1.53
C LEU A 65 -11.91 21.61 0.10
N PHE A 66 -12.27 22.88 -0.12
CA PHE A 66 -12.23 23.51 -1.45
C PHE A 66 -10.81 23.83 -1.95
N SER A 67 -9.85 24.07 -1.04
CA SER A 67 -8.43 24.21 -1.39
C SER A 67 -7.74 22.88 -1.70
N GLY A 68 -8.35 21.74 -1.33
CA GLY A 68 -7.78 20.40 -1.47
C GLY A 68 -6.80 20.01 -0.36
N ASP A 69 -6.49 20.91 0.56
CA ASP A 69 -5.55 20.65 1.66
C ASP A 69 -6.08 19.61 2.66
N TYR A 70 -7.40 19.48 2.77
CA TYR A 70 -8.02 18.41 3.56
C TYR A 70 -7.66 17.02 3.01
N PHE A 71 -7.76 16.81 1.70
CA PHE A 71 -7.43 15.53 1.07
C PHE A 71 -5.94 15.23 1.11
N LYS A 72 -5.08 16.23 0.88
CA LYS A 72 -3.62 16.09 1.06
C LYS A 72 -3.26 15.70 2.49
N GLY A 73 -3.94 16.28 3.47
CA GLY A 73 -3.76 15.92 4.88
C GLY A 73 -4.15 14.46 5.18
N ILE A 74 -5.24 13.97 4.58
CA ILE A 74 -5.66 12.57 4.71
C ILE A 74 -4.61 11.65 4.08
N GLU A 75 -4.13 12.00 2.89
CA GLU A 75 -3.09 11.24 2.18
C GLU A 75 -1.80 11.15 3.01
N ASN A 76 -1.31 12.29 3.51
CA ASN A 76 -0.11 12.33 4.37
C ASN A 76 -0.30 11.49 5.65
N PHE A 77 -1.44 11.64 6.32
CA PHE A 77 -1.78 10.84 7.49
C PHE A 77 -1.83 9.34 7.19
N TYR A 78 -2.40 8.97 6.05
CA TYR A 78 -2.52 7.57 5.66
C TYR A 78 -1.16 6.97 5.31
N ASN A 79 -0.33 7.69 4.57
CA ASN A 79 1.04 7.30 4.22
C ASN A 79 1.93 7.11 5.47
N ASP A 80 1.68 7.89 6.51
CA ASP A 80 2.40 7.83 7.79
C ASP A 80 1.87 6.73 8.72
N THR A 81 0.58 6.42 8.67
CA THR A 81 -0.07 5.47 9.60
C THR A 81 -0.44 4.12 8.98
N PHE A 82 0.06 3.82 7.77
CA PHE A 82 -0.20 2.56 7.09
C PHE A 82 0.36 1.37 7.89
N PRO A 83 -0.39 0.26 8.02
CA PRO A 83 0.05 -0.91 8.78
C PRO A 83 1.35 -1.46 8.19
N PHE A 84 2.34 -1.71 9.06
CA PHE A 84 3.66 -2.22 8.69
C PHE A 84 4.46 -1.31 7.74
N ARG A 85 4.19 0.01 7.69
CA ARG A 85 4.92 1.01 6.89
C ARG A 85 6.44 0.80 6.94
N ASP A 86 7.03 0.70 8.13
CA ASP A 86 8.48 0.58 8.31
C ASP A 86 9.06 -0.67 7.63
N LYS A 87 8.32 -1.78 7.61
CA LYS A 87 8.74 -3.00 6.91
C LYS A 87 8.67 -2.82 5.40
N PHE A 88 7.63 -2.16 4.88
CA PHE A 88 7.53 -1.85 3.46
C PHE A 88 8.66 -0.92 3.00
N LEU A 89 9.01 0.09 3.81
CA LEU A 89 10.15 0.96 3.53
C LEU A 89 11.46 0.19 3.50
N GLN A 90 11.69 -0.71 4.47
CA GLN A 90 12.88 -1.56 4.47
C GLN A 90 12.96 -2.44 3.22
N ILE A 91 11.86 -3.10 2.84
CA ILE A 91 11.81 -3.92 1.63
C ILE A 91 12.06 -3.08 0.38
N SER A 92 11.44 -1.91 0.28
CA SER A 92 11.63 -0.99 -0.84
C SER A 92 13.09 -0.55 -0.94
N SER A 93 13.72 -0.23 0.19
CA SER A 93 15.13 0.14 0.26
C SER A 93 16.03 -0.99 -0.23
N HIS A 94 15.81 -2.23 0.25
CA HIS A 94 16.58 -3.40 -0.20
C HIS A 94 16.44 -3.66 -1.71
N ILE A 95 15.22 -3.52 -2.25
CA ILE A 95 14.98 -3.66 -3.69
C ILE A 95 15.71 -2.57 -4.47
N ASN A 96 15.67 -1.32 -4.02
CA ASN A 96 16.36 -0.21 -4.69
C ASN A 96 17.88 -0.35 -4.64
N GLU A 97 18.44 -0.77 -3.51
CA GLU A 97 19.86 -1.08 -3.36
C GLU A 97 20.30 -2.18 -4.35
N SER A 98 19.51 -3.26 -4.45
CA SER A 98 19.78 -4.34 -5.41
C SER A 98 19.72 -3.91 -6.88
N LYS A 99 18.96 -2.85 -7.19
CA LYS A 99 18.86 -2.27 -8.53
C LYS A 99 20.00 -1.29 -8.84
N GLY A 100 20.88 -1.02 -7.88
CA GLY A 100 21.98 -0.06 -8.01
C GLY A 100 21.55 1.40 -8.05
N ILE A 101 20.25 1.68 -7.87
CA ILE A 101 19.71 3.04 -7.85
C ILE A 101 19.84 3.55 -6.42
N ARG A 102 20.92 4.29 -6.17
CA ARG A 102 21.10 5.03 -4.92
C ARG A 102 20.16 6.24 -4.94
N GLN A 103 18.95 6.09 -4.41
CA GLN A 103 18.16 7.25 -4.03
C GLN A 103 18.79 7.78 -2.73
N GLY A 104 19.69 8.74 -2.89
CA GLY A 104 20.37 9.39 -1.77
C GLY A 104 19.37 10.17 -0.93
N GLU A 105 18.85 9.53 0.10
CA GLU A 105 18.33 10.17 1.32
C GLU A 105 19.02 9.63 2.58
N ASP A 106 20.15 8.93 2.43
CA ASP A 106 21.20 9.00 3.43
C ASP A 106 21.86 10.38 3.28
N GLU A 107 21.16 11.44 3.70
CA GLU A 107 21.83 12.70 4.06
C GLU A 107 22.81 12.37 5.20
N ILE A 108 24.02 11.96 4.85
CA ILE A 108 25.18 12.05 5.71
C ILE A 108 25.35 13.55 5.95
N LYS A 109 24.74 14.06 7.02
CA LYS A 109 25.06 15.37 7.57
C LYS A 109 26.51 15.31 8.05
N LEU A 110 27.42 15.66 7.16
CA LEU A 110 28.79 15.99 7.51
C LEU A 110 28.72 17.23 8.40
N TYR A 111 28.74 17.02 9.72
CA TYR A 111 29.13 18.07 10.64
C TYR A 111 30.61 18.40 10.33
N LYS A 112 30.84 19.59 9.78
CA LYS A 112 32.14 20.24 9.81
C LYS A 112 32.12 21.30 10.92
#